data_AF-A0A2N0KJI9-F1
#
_entry.id   AF-A0A2N0KJI9-F1
#
_cell.length_a   1.000
_cell.length_b   1.000
_cell.length_c   1.000
_cell.angle_alpha   90.00
_cell.angle_beta   90.00
_cell.angle_gamma   90.00
#
_symmetry.space_group_name_H-M   'P 1'
#
loop_
_entity.id
_entity.type
_entity.pdbx_description
1 polymer ?
#
loop_
_entity_poly.entity_id
_entity_poly.type
_entity_poly.pdbx_seq_one_letter_code
_entity_poly.pdbx_strand_id
1 'polypeptide(L)'
;MKGWHKNGVCTDTAWPYNPQDAGFLTRARQESALKYPLGAYYRIQRKRSDLHAALNETQVVFATAQTHPGWHNPQDGKIPLG
;
A
#
# COMPACT_ATOMS: atom_id res chain seq x y z
N MET A 1 -1.94 4.86 -5.34
CA MET A 1 -3.26 5.45 -5.02
C MET A 1 -4.10 5.80 -6.24
N LYS A 2 -3.67 6.70 -7.15
CA LYS A 2 -4.46 7.05 -8.36
C LYS A 2 -4.92 5.84 -9.20
N GLY A 3 -4.06 4.84 -9.38
CA GLY A 3 -4.39 3.61 -10.13
C GLY A 3 -5.54 2.84 -9.51
N TRP A 4 -5.49 2.58 -8.20
CA TRP A 4 -6.56 1.93 -7.44
C TRP A 4 -7.86 2.74 -7.47
N HIS A 5 -7.81 4.05 -7.27
CA HIS A 5 -9.01 4.90 -7.36
C HIS A 5 -9.71 4.83 -8.72
N LYS A 6 -8.96 4.71 -9.81
CA LYS A 6 -9.53 4.69 -11.16
C LYS A 6 -9.97 3.31 -11.64
N ASN A 7 -9.28 2.25 -11.20
CA ASN A 7 -9.45 0.91 -11.78
C ASN A 7 -9.85 -0.16 -10.76
N GLY A 8 -9.85 0.15 -9.46
CA GLY A 8 -10.02 -0.85 -8.41
C GLY A 8 -8.78 -1.73 -8.21
N VAL A 9 -8.93 -2.76 -7.36
CA VAL A 9 -7.94 -3.82 -7.14
C VAL A 9 -8.68 -5.16 -7.01
N CYS A 10 -8.08 -6.24 -7.52
CA CYS A 10 -8.64 -7.58 -7.36
C CYS A 10 -8.08 -8.28 -6.11
N THR A 11 -8.77 -9.31 -5.66
CA THR A 11 -8.28 -10.17 -4.58
C THR A 11 -7.16 -11.09 -5.06
N ASP A 12 -6.36 -11.58 -4.12
CA ASP A 12 -5.29 -12.55 -4.41
C ASP A 12 -5.82 -13.82 -5.09
N THR A 13 -7.03 -14.27 -4.75
CA THR A 13 -7.69 -15.39 -5.43
C THR A 13 -7.97 -15.16 -6.91
N ALA A 14 -8.25 -13.92 -7.32
CA ALA A 14 -8.59 -13.58 -8.71
C ALA A 14 -7.33 -13.28 -9.55
N TRP A 15 -6.28 -12.79 -8.91
CA TRP A 15 -4.97 -12.59 -9.52
C TRP A 15 -3.87 -12.76 -8.46
N PRO A 16 -3.38 -14.00 -8.28
CA PRO A 16 -2.36 -14.28 -7.28
C PRO A 16 -1.06 -13.56 -7.58
N TYR A 17 -0.40 -13.05 -6.53
CA TYR A 17 0.93 -12.49 -6.71
C TYR A 17 1.96 -13.59 -6.99
N ASN A 18 2.60 -13.53 -8.15
CA ASN A 18 3.71 -14.38 -8.51
C ASN A 18 4.88 -13.51 -9.01
N PRO A 19 6.00 -13.43 -8.27
CA PRO A 19 7.13 -12.58 -8.63
C PRO A 19 7.86 -13.03 -9.91
N GLN A 20 7.72 -14.30 -10.32
CA GLN A 20 8.34 -14.85 -11.51
C GLN A 20 7.47 -14.70 -12.75
N ASP A 21 6.15 -14.56 -12.57
CA ASP A 21 5.19 -14.39 -13.66
C ASP A 21 3.97 -13.60 -13.17
N ALA A 22 3.93 -12.32 -13.52
CA ALA A 22 2.78 -11.46 -13.21
C ALA A 22 1.53 -11.83 -14.03
N GLY A 23 1.66 -12.62 -15.10
CA GLY A 23 0.60 -12.89 -16.07
C GLY A 23 0.09 -11.64 -16.78
N PHE A 24 -1.13 -11.71 -17.31
CA PHE A 24 -1.74 -10.62 -18.09
C PHE A 24 -3.04 -10.10 -17.48
N LEU A 25 -3.35 -8.84 -17.77
CA LEU A 25 -4.68 -8.29 -17.47
C LEU A 25 -5.71 -9.00 -18.35
N THR A 26 -6.70 -9.63 -17.72
CA THR A 26 -7.85 -10.22 -18.40
C THR A 26 -9.12 -9.46 -18.04
N ARG A 27 -10.16 -9.61 -18.87
CA ARG A 27 -11.47 -9.01 -18.59
C ARG A 27 -12.03 -9.43 -17.23
N ALA A 28 -11.93 -10.71 -16.88
CA ALA A 28 -12.39 -11.22 -15.59
C ALA A 28 -11.62 -10.60 -14.40
N ARG A 29 -10.29 -10.41 -14.53
CA ARG A 29 -9.46 -9.72 -13.52
C ARG A 29 -9.87 -8.26 -13.37
N GLN A 30 -10.10 -7.56 -14.48
CA GLN A 30 -10.56 -6.18 -14.48
C GLN A 30 -11.96 -6.04 -13.84
N GLU A 31 -12.91 -6.88 -14.21
CA GLU A 31 -14.25 -6.89 -13.62
C GLU A 31 -14.22 -7.22 -12.12
N SER A 32 -13.31 -8.11 -11.69
CA SER A 32 -13.08 -8.34 -10.26
C SER A 32 -12.50 -7.12 -9.56
N ALA A 33 -11.60 -6.38 -10.20
CA ALA A 33 -10.97 -5.21 -9.60
C ALA A 33 -11.96 -4.07 -9.34
N LEU A 34 -12.88 -3.84 -10.29
CA LEU A 34 -13.91 -2.81 -10.20
C LEU A 34 -14.87 -2.98 -9.01
N LYS A 35 -14.93 -4.16 -8.39
CA LYS A 35 -15.72 -4.41 -7.17
C LYS A 35 -15.09 -3.80 -5.90
N TYR A 36 -13.81 -3.47 -5.94
CA TYR A 36 -13.07 -2.93 -4.80
C TYR A 36 -12.35 -1.61 -5.17
N PRO A 37 -13.12 -0.54 -5.48
CA PRO A 37 -12.54 0.78 -5.75
C PRO A 37 -11.95 1.39 -4.48
N LEU A 38 -10.93 2.23 -4.65
CA LEU A 38 -10.48 3.09 -3.56
C LEU A 38 -11.41 4.29 -3.46
N GLY A 39 -11.95 4.53 -2.26
CA GLY A 39 -12.71 5.74 -1.95
C GLY A 39 -11.83 6.99 -1.89
N ALA A 40 -12.22 7.96 -1.07
CA ALA A 40 -11.44 9.17 -0.87
C ALA A 40 -10.05 8.83 -0.31
N TYR A 41 -9.02 9.45 -0.87
CA TYR A 41 -7.65 9.39 -0.36
C TYR A 41 -7.03 10.78 -0.43
N TYR A 42 -6.29 11.14 0.61
CA TYR A 42 -5.72 12.47 0.75
C TYR A 42 -4.20 12.38 0.93
N ARG A 43 -3.51 13.43 0.49
CA ARG A 43 -2.09 13.60 0.83
C ARG A 43 -2.00 14.24 2.19
N ILE A 44 -1.21 13.64 3.07
CA ILE A 44 -0.93 14.17 4.40
C ILE A 44 0.39 14.93 4.32
N GLN A 45 0.46 16.08 5.00
CA GLN A 45 1.73 16.79 5.15
C GLN A 45 2.63 16.01 6.11
N ARG A 46 3.95 16.08 5.91
CA ARG A 46 4.94 15.39 6.76
C ARG A 46 5.15 16.06 8.13
N LYS A 47 4.06 16.48 8.78
CA LYS A 47 4.04 17.04 10.14
C LYS A 47 3.49 15.98 11.08
N ARG A 48 4.07 15.88 12.29
CA ARG A 48 3.67 14.88 13.29
C ARG A 48 2.20 15.02 13.67
N SER A 49 1.72 16.25 13.89
CA SER A 49 0.31 16.53 14.21
C SER A 49 -0.64 15.96 13.17
N ASP A 50 -0.33 16.17 11.90
CA ASP A 50 -1.20 15.80 10.78
C ASP A 50 -1.23 14.27 10.60
N LEU A 51 -0.10 13.60 10.87
CA LEU A 51 -0.02 12.14 10.91
C LEU A 51 -0.82 11.55 12.09
N HIS A 52 -0.73 12.14 13.28
CA HIS A 52 -1.49 11.69 14.44
C HIS A 52 -2.99 11.85 14.22
N ALA A 53 -3.43 12.99 13.67
CA ALA A 53 -4.82 13.23 13.33
C ALA A 53 -5.31 12.20 12.29
N ALA A 54 -4.56 12.00 11.20
CA ALA A 54 -4.92 11.03 10.17
C ALA A 54 -5.01 9.61 10.74
N LEU A 55 -4.05 9.17 11.55
CA LEU A 55 -4.09 7.84 12.16
C LEU A 55 -5.29 7.67 13.10
N ASN A 56 -5.60 8.68 13.92
CA ASN A 56 -6.75 8.62 14.82
C ASN A 56 -8.08 8.54 14.05
N GLU A 57 -8.21 9.28 12.96
CA GLU A 57 -9.47 9.34 12.18
C GLU A 57 -9.63 8.17 11.20
N THR A 58 -8.57 7.77 10.49
CA THR A 58 -8.64 6.79 9.40
C THR A 58 -8.02 5.45 9.71
N GLN A 59 -7.32 5.33 10.85
CA GLN A 59 -6.63 4.11 11.33
C GLN A 59 -5.50 3.59 10.43
N VAL A 60 -5.35 4.13 9.22
CA VAL A 60 -4.37 3.69 8.23
C VAL A 60 -3.78 4.88 7.51
N VAL A 61 -2.45 4.89 7.43
CA VAL A 61 -1.67 5.82 6.60
C VAL A 61 -0.71 5.00 5.73
N PHE A 62 -0.70 5.27 4.43
CA PHE A 62 0.30 4.73 3.52
C PHE A 62 1.47 5.71 3.37
N ALA A 63 2.69 5.23 3.60
CA ALA A 63 3.90 6.03 3.51
C ALA A 63 5.02 5.27 2.77
N THR A 64 5.97 6.02 2.26
CA THR A 64 7.21 5.51 1.66
C THR A 64 8.39 6.13 2.38
N ALA A 65 9.44 5.37 2.62
CA ALA A 65 10.66 5.84 3.25
C ALA A 65 11.89 5.33 2.49
N GLN A 66 12.99 6.08 2.58
CA GLN A 66 14.30 5.54 2.20
C GLN A 66 14.76 4.58 3.31
N THR A 67 15.19 3.40 2.91
CA THR A 67 15.67 2.36 3.82
C THR A 67 17.19 2.18 3.67
N HIS A 68 17.83 1.64 4.70
CA HIS A 68 19.25 1.23 4.68
C HIS A 68 19.37 -0.24 5.12
N PRO A 69 20.53 -0.92 4.94
CA PRO A 69 20.67 -2.34 5.22
C PRO A 69 20.17 -2.79 6.59
N GLY A 70 20.38 -1.97 7.63
CA GLY A 70 19.90 -2.24 8.99
C GLY A 70 18.39 -2.44 9.14
N TRP A 71 17.56 -1.97 8.19
CA TRP A 71 16.11 -2.21 8.21
C TRP A 71 15.73 -3.68 7.99
N HIS A 72 16.64 -4.49 7.45
CA HIS A 72 16.34 -5.89 7.13
C HIS A 72 16.36 -6.80 8.37
N ASN A 73 17.01 -6.38 9.46
CA ASN A 73 17.14 -7.18 10.68
C ASN A 73 17.10 -6.30 11.95
N PRO A 74 15.93 -5.72 12.29
CA PRO A 74 15.78 -4.95 13.52
C PRO A 74 15.94 -5.85 14.75
N GLN A 75 16.61 -5.35 15.79
CA GLN A 75 16.80 -6.06 17.06
C GLN A 75 16.21 -5.24 18.20
N ASP A 76 15.32 -5.84 18.99
CA ASP A 76 14.66 -5.19 20.14
C ASP A 76 14.05 -3.81 19.83
N GLY A 77 13.40 -3.70 18.66
CA GLY A 77 12.78 -2.46 18.20
C GLY A 77 13.77 -1.38 17.73
N LYS A 78 15.06 -1.71 17.63
CA LYS A 78 16.12 -0.83 17.11
C LYS A 78 16.54 -1.27 15.72
N ILE A 79 16.69 -0.29 14.84
CA ILE A 79 17.25 -0.48 13.51
C ILE A 79 18.75 -0.15 13.63
N PRO A 80 19.67 -1.13 13.49
CA PRO A 80 21.10 -0.85 13.57
C PRO A 80 21.52 0.08 12.42
N LEU A 81 22.31 1.10 12.73
CA LEU A 81 23.01 1.84 11.70
C LEU A 81 24.05 0.88 11.13
N GLY A 82 23.93 0.58 9.84
CA GLY A 82 24.87 -0.30 9.14
C GLY A 82 26.28 0.26 9.14
#